data_AF-A0A0K9YNM8-F1
#
_entry.id   AF-A0A0K9YNM8-F1
#
_cell.length_a   1.000
_cell.length_b   1.000
_cell.length_c   1.000
_cell.angle_alpha   90.00
_cell.angle_beta   90.00
_cell.angle_gamma   90.00
#
_symmetry.space_group_name_H-M   'P 1'
#
loop_
_entity.id
_entity.type
_entity.pdbx_description
1 polymer ?
#
loop_
_entity_poly.entity_id
_entity_poly.type
_entity_poly.pdbx_seq_one_letter_code
_entity_poly.pdbx_strand_id
1 'polypeptide(L)'
;MNQVLAAVILFASLLSFSVSTGTSSSMAQSGTQVPAQANSSHLTSQTPTILAEAPLDSNMSGNTKAKYLVLVMTDGQYRIEEEPGPFTGPNWTGTFELQLLDEKRSPLSTLRLNDAFDELLFQKSFSFAFADYNHDGNIDFAIGQYASSNLYTYKLFTIRDGKMERLPIESDNEIVSSERSYSVLFAQVSPDSFKTVYYDNSLGKYLERVYQWKNTTFSLIREAETDSL
;
A
#
# COMPACT_ATOMS: atom_id res chain seq x y z
N MET A 1 20.99 -8.51 38.82
CA MET A 1 21.85 -9.16 37.81
C MET A 1 21.20 -10.48 37.42
N ASN A 2 20.36 -10.49 36.39
CA ASN A 2 19.80 -11.73 35.84
C ASN A 2 20.18 -11.81 34.37
N GLN A 3 20.76 -12.95 34.02
CA GLN A 3 21.46 -13.23 32.78
C GLN A 3 20.49 -13.44 31.61
N VAL A 4 20.89 -12.90 30.47
CA VAL A 4 20.29 -13.04 29.14
C VAL A 4 20.61 -14.43 28.60
N LEU A 5 19.61 -15.19 28.18
CA LEU A 5 19.79 -16.38 27.36
C LEU A 5 19.50 -16.01 25.90
N ALA A 6 20.55 -15.85 25.11
CA ALA A 6 20.47 -15.70 23.67
C ALA A 6 20.42 -17.09 23.01
N ALA A 7 19.36 -17.39 22.27
CA ALA A 7 19.27 -18.57 21.44
C ALA A 7 19.75 -18.22 20.02
N VAL A 8 20.89 -18.80 19.63
CA VAL A 8 21.42 -18.78 18.27
C VAL A 8 20.84 -19.98 17.52
N ILE A 9 20.00 -19.75 16.52
CA ILE A 9 19.53 -20.80 15.61
C ILE A 9 20.33 -20.71 14.31
N LEU A 10 21.10 -21.76 14.06
CA LEU A 10 21.96 -21.97 12.91
C LEU A 10 21.11 -22.57 11.77
N PHE A 11 20.93 -21.86 10.66
CA PHE A 11 20.33 -22.40 9.44
C PHE A 11 21.41 -22.98 8.52
N ALA A 12 21.41 -24.30 8.35
CA ALA A 12 22.24 -24.99 7.37
C ALA A 12 21.47 -25.15 6.06
N SER A 13 21.95 -24.50 5.00
CA SER A 13 21.47 -24.65 3.62
C SER A 13 22.07 -25.90 2.98
N LEU A 14 21.23 -26.78 2.42
CA LEU A 14 21.64 -27.86 1.53
C LEU A 14 21.23 -27.53 0.09
N LEU A 15 22.24 -27.26 -0.74
CA LEU A 15 22.15 -27.18 -2.20
C LEU A 15 22.25 -28.60 -2.78
N SER A 16 21.29 -28.98 -3.61
CA SER A 16 21.37 -30.16 -4.46
C SER A 16 21.53 -29.69 -5.91
N PHE A 17 22.75 -29.79 -6.44
CA PHE A 17 23.01 -29.78 -7.88
C PHE A 17 22.74 -31.17 -8.44
N SER A 18 21.94 -31.26 -9.51
CA SER A 18 22.01 -32.38 -10.44
C SER A 18 22.08 -31.86 -11.88
N VAL A 19 23.29 -31.94 -12.43
CA VAL A 19 23.57 -31.89 -13.86
C VAL A 19 23.43 -33.32 -14.39
N SER A 20 22.70 -33.51 -15.49
CA SER A 20 22.98 -34.64 -16.38
C SER A 20 23.01 -34.17 -17.82
N THR A 21 24.13 -34.48 -18.47
CA THR A 21 24.41 -34.34 -19.90
C THR A 21 24.18 -35.68 -20.57
N GLY A 22 23.55 -35.71 -21.74
CA GLY A 22 23.43 -36.93 -22.55
C GLY A 22 22.69 -36.75 -23.88
N THR A 23 23.43 -36.31 -24.90
CA THR A 23 23.27 -36.54 -26.36
C THR A 23 23.18 -38.07 -26.67
N SER A 24 22.51 -38.66 -27.68
CA SER A 24 22.12 -38.26 -29.05
C SER A 24 21.03 -39.20 -29.65
N SER A 25 20.29 -38.68 -30.65
CA SER A 25 19.84 -39.31 -31.93
C SER A 25 19.10 -40.67 -31.98
N SER A 26 17.86 -40.71 -32.49
CA SER A 26 17.53 -41.05 -33.90
C SER A 26 16.10 -41.59 -34.12
N MET A 27 15.57 -41.24 -35.30
CA MET A 27 14.55 -41.89 -36.14
C MET A 27 13.07 -41.98 -35.69
N ALA A 28 12.25 -41.57 -36.66
CA ALA A 28 10.81 -41.46 -36.69
C ALA A 28 10.04 -42.77 -36.49
N GLN A 29 8.86 -42.67 -35.87
CA GLN A 29 7.68 -43.37 -36.37
C GLN A 29 6.36 -42.69 -35.97
N SER A 30 5.48 -42.67 -36.97
CA SER A 30 4.11 -42.19 -37.03
C SER A 30 3.22 -42.57 -35.83
N GLY A 31 2.48 -41.60 -35.29
CA GLY A 31 1.40 -41.82 -34.32
C GLY A 31 0.57 -40.56 -34.12
N THR A 32 -0.66 -40.59 -34.62
CA THR A 32 -1.69 -39.54 -34.59
C THR A 32 -1.95 -39.01 -33.18
N GLN A 33 -1.74 -37.72 -32.92
CA GLN A 33 -2.32 -37.02 -31.77
C GLN A 33 -2.86 -35.64 -32.20
N VAL A 34 -4.20 -35.58 -32.21
CA VAL A 34 -5.13 -34.50 -31.85
C VAL A 34 -4.61 -33.05 -31.97
N PRO A 35 -5.27 -32.17 -32.75
CA PRO A 35 -4.99 -30.73 -32.69
C PRO A 35 -5.47 -30.20 -31.34
N ALA A 36 -4.54 -29.92 -30.43
CA ALA A 36 -4.84 -29.16 -29.23
C ALA A 36 -5.22 -27.74 -29.64
N GLN A 37 -6.48 -27.42 -29.36
CA GLN A 37 -7.17 -26.19 -29.69
C GLN A 37 -6.37 -24.97 -29.23
N ALA A 38 -6.09 -24.10 -30.20
CA ALA A 38 -6.11 -22.67 -29.95
C ALA A 38 -7.50 -22.28 -29.41
N ASN A 39 -7.50 -21.31 -28.49
CA ASN A 39 -8.64 -20.63 -27.83
C ASN A 39 -8.97 -21.10 -26.41
N SER A 40 -8.44 -20.37 -25.43
CA SER A 40 -9.32 -19.47 -24.67
C SER A 40 -8.51 -18.34 -24.03
N SER A 41 -8.29 -17.26 -24.79
CA SER A 41 -8.14 -15.95 -24.18
C SER A 41 -9.50 -15.60 -23.55
N HIS A 42 -9.69 -15.99 -22.30
CA HIS A 42 -10.81 -15.52 -21.50
C HIS A 42 -10.52 -14.09 -21.07
N LEU A 43 -10.63 -13.15 -22.01
CA LEU A 43 -10.77 -11.73 -21.72
C LEU A 43 -12.14 -11.54 -21.09
N THR A 44 -12.22 -11.78 -19.78
CA THR A 44 -13.33 -11.26 -18.99
C THR A 44 -13.11 -9.77 -18.91
N SER A 45 -14.06 -9.00 -19.47
CA SER A 45 -14.24 -7.60 -19.12
C SER A 45 -14.61 -7.56 -17.63
N GLN A 46 -13.60 -7.66 -16.76
CA GLN A 46 -13.81 -7.62 -15.32
C GLN A 46 -14.24 -6.22 -14.95
N THR A 47 -15.40 -6.10 -14.30
CA THR A 47 -15.78 -4.88 -13.60
C THR A 47 -14.62 -4.51 -12.68
N PRO A 48 -14.11 -3.25 -12.72
CA PRO A 48 -13.00 -2.85 -11.89
C PRO A 48 -13.32 -3.09 -10.41
N THR A 49 -12.38 -3.67 -9.66
CA THR A 49 -12.57 -3.92 -8.23
C THR A 49 -12.23 -2.65 -7.45
N ILE A 50 -13.25 -1.96 -6.94
CA ILE A 50 -13.09 -0.76 -6.12
C ILE A 50 -12.90 -1.17 -4.66
N LEU A 51 -11.79 -0.74 -4.06
CA LEU A 51 -11.45 -1.04 -2.66
C LEU A 51 -11.73 0.14 -1.72
N ALA A 52 -11.71 1.37 -2.23
CA ALA A 52 -12.13 2.54 -1.47
C ALA A 52 -12.78 3.56 -2.40
N GLU A 53 -13.77 4.27 -1.89
CA GLU A 53 -14.45 5.36 -2.59
C GLU A 53 -14.77 6.47 -1.58
N ALA A 54 -14.61 7.72 -2.01
CA ALA A 54 -15.08 8.88 -1.27
C ALA A 54 -15.68 9.92 -2.23
N PRO A 55 -16.83 10.54 -1.88
CA PRO A 55 -17.29 11.73 -2.58
C PRO A 55 -16.35 12.90 -2.30
N LEU A 56 -16.15 13.76 -3.30
CA LEU A 56 -15.39 14.99 -3.19
C LEU A 56 -16.33 16.19 -3.33
N ASP A 57 -16.32 17.05 -2.32
CA ASP A 57 -17.01 18.34 -2.37
C ASP A 57 -16.12 19.44 -2.97
N SER A 58 -16.68 20.65 -3.10
CA SER A 58 -15.94 21.80 -3.65
C SER A 58 -14.77 22.26 -2.77
N ASN A 59 -14.75 21.92 -1.48
CA ASN A 59 -13.64 22.26 -0.60
C ASN A 59 -12.47 21.28 -0.81
N MET A 60 -12.75 20.03 -1.16
CA MET A 60 -11.75 19.00 -1.39
C MET A 60 -11.18 19.00 -2.81
N SER A 61 -12.02 19.21 -3.83
CA SER A 61 -11.59 19.15 -5.24
C SER A 61 -11.49 20.52 -5.91
N GLY A 62 -11.67 21.60 -5.15
CA GLY A 62 -11.63 22.97 -5.65
C GLY A 62 -12.64 23.22 -6.78
N ASN A 63 -12.21 23.96 -7.81
CA ASN A 63 -13.04 24.27 -8.98
C ASN A 63 -13.06 23.16 -10.05
N THR A 64 -12.63 21.94 -9.71
CA THR A 64 -12.50 20.85 -10.69
C THR A 64 -13.84 20.15 -10.92
N LYS A 65 -13.91 19.32 -11.97
CA LYS A 65 -15.07 18.46 -12.23
C LYS A 65 -15.06 17.17 -11.40
N ALA A 66 -14.03 16.93 -10.58
CA ALA A 66 -13.91 15.71 -9.81
C ALA A 66 -14.98 15.67 -8.71
N LYS A 67 -15.70 14.54 -8.65
CA LYS A 67 -16.76 14.24 -7.69
C LYS A 67 -16.48 13.01 -6.83
N TYR A 68 -15.54 12.17 -7.25
CA TYR A 68 -15.16 10.98 -6.50
C TYR A 68 -13.65 10.79 -6.53
N LEU A 69 -13.10 10.34 -5.41
CA LEU A 69 -11.81 9.66 -5.34
C LEU A 69 -12.09 8.17 -5.18
N VAL A 70 -11.47 7.33 -6.00
CA VAL A 70 -11.54 5.87 -5.87
C VAL A 70 -10.15 5.25 -5.85
N LEU A 71 -9.99 4.19 -5.06
CA LEU A 71 -8.90 3.24 -5.20
C LEU A 71 -9.44 2.00 -5.92
N VAL A 72 -8.87 1.68 -7.08
CA VAL A 72 -9.31 0.58 -7.93
C VAL A 72 -8.16 -0.36 -8.24
N MET A 73 -8.41 -1.66 -8.19
CA MET A 73 -7.52 -2.68 -8.72
C MET A 73 -7.80 -2.83 -10.22
N THR A 74 -6.80 -2.52 -11.05
CA THR A 74 -6.91 -2.53 -12.52
C THR A 74 -6.40 -3.84 -13.13
N ASP A 75 -5.50 -4.53 -12.43
CA ASP A 75 -5.03 -5.88 -12.74
C ASP A 75 -4.62 -6.56 -11.44
N GLY A 76 -4.73 -7.89 -11.36
CA GLY A 76 -4.38 -8.61 -10.13
C GLY A 76 -5.26 -9.79 -9.81
N GLN A 77 -5.19 -10.22 -8.56
CA GLN A 77 -5.87 -11.43 -8.09
C GLN A 77 -6.47 -11.22 -6.70
N TYR A 78 -7.67 -11.75 -6.54
CA TYR A 78 -8.28 -12.02 -5.25
C TYR A 78 -7.97 -13.46 -4.83
N ARG A 79 -7.48 -13.64 -3.61
CA ARG A 79 -7.24 -14.96 -3.00
C ARG A 79 -7.69 -14.95 -1.54
N ILE A 80 -8.02 -16.12 -1.02
CA ILE A 80 -8.22 -16.32 0.42
C ILE A 80 -7.00 -17.10 0.93
N GLU A 81 -6.27 -16.52 1.87
CA GLU A 81 -5.19 -17.18 2.59
C GLU A 81 -5.78 -17.91 3.81
N GLU A 82 -5.59 -19.22 3.86
CA GLU A 82 -6.13 -20.06 4.93
C GLU A 82 -5.11 -20.29 6.05
N GLU A 83 -3.82 -20.14 5.75
CA GLU A 83 -2.76 -20.36 6.72
C GLU A 83 -2.73 -19.22 7.76
N PRO A 84 -2.60 -19.53 9.07
CA PRO A 84 -2.48 -18.53 10.11
C PRO A 84 -1.26 -17.61 9.91
N GLY A 85 -1.50 -16.30 9.87
CA GLY A 85 -0.49 -15.29 9.62
C GLY A 85 -1.08 -13.88 9.53
N PRO A 86 -0.24 -12.85 9.30
CA PRO A 86 -0.72 -11.47 9.17
C PRO A 86 -1.63 -11.25 7.96
N PHE A 87 -1.54 -12.14 6.96
CA PHE A 87 -2.32 -12.06 5.72
C PHE A 87 -3.47 -13.07 5.66
N THR A 88 -3.79 -13.80 6.75
CA THR A 88 -4.93 -14.74 6.75
C THR A 88 -6.22 -14.03 6.37
N GLY A 89 -7.02 -14.70 5.53
CA GLY A 89 -8.29 -14.20 5.02
C GLY A 89 -8.18 -13.65 3.59
N PRO A 90 -9.11 -12.76 3.18
CA PRO A 90 -9.13 -12.20 1.83
C PRO A 90 -7.91 -11.33 1.55
N ASN A 91 -7.33 -11.45 0.36
CA ASN A 91 -6.21 -10.66 -0.13
C ASN A 91 -6.44 -10.25 -1.59
N TRP A 92 -6.36 -8.95 -1.86
CA TRP A 92 -6.27 -8.37 -3.18
C TRP A 92 -4.83 -7.91 -3.41
N THR A 93 -4.20 -8.44 -4.46
CA THR A 93 -2.81 -8.13 -4.85
C THR A 93 -2.74 -7.86 -6.34
N GLY A 94 -1.92 -6.89 -6.76
CA GLY A 94 -1.79 -6.53 -8.17
C GLY A 94 -1.48 -5.06 -8.41
N THR A 95 -2.01 -4.53 -9.52
CA THR A 95 -1.90 -3.13 -9.90
C THR A 95 -3.11 -2.35 -9.40
N PHE A 96 -2.84 -1.25 -8.70
CA PHE A 96 -3.82 -0.36 -8.11
C PHE A 96 -3.61 1.06 -8.61
N GLU A 97 -4.73 1.74 -8.84
CA GLU A 97 -4.77 3.14 -9.23
C GLU A 97 -5.67 3.92 -8.28
N LEU A 98 -5.22 5.11 -7.92
CA LEU A 98 -6.11 6.15 -7.44
C LEU A 98 -6.68 6.88 -8.65
N GLN A 99 -7.99 7.09 -8.69
CA GLN A 99 -8.65 7.80 -9.78
C GLN A 99 -9.56 8.90 -9.24
N LEU A 100 -9.47 10.08 -9.86
CA LEU A 100 -10.46 11.14 -9.71
C LEU A 100 -11.49 10.98 -10.82
N LEU A 101 -12.76 10.85 -10.45
CA LEU A 101 -13.85 10.63 -11.39
C LEU A 101 -14.80 11.83 -11.41
N ASP A 102 -15.43 12.08 -12.56
CA ASP A 102 -16.53 13.05 -12.68
C ASP A 102 -17.87 12.48 -12.14
N GLU A 103 -18.93 13.28 -12.24
CA GLU A 103 -20.29 12.89 -11.84
C GLU A 103 -20.82 11.64 -12.58
N LYS A 104 -20.34 11.40 -13.81
CA LYS A 104 -20.71 10.24 -14.63
C LYS A 104 -19.77 9.06 -14.39
N ARG A 105 -18.90 9.14 -13.38
CA ARG A 105 -17.86 8.15 -13.06
C ARG A 105 -16.83 7.94 -14.17
N SER A 106 -16.60 8.95 -15.00
CA SER A 106 -15.53 8.93 -16.01
C SER A 106 -14.22 9.40 -15.38
N PRO A 107 -13.08 8.71 -15.59
CA PRO A 107 -11.79 9.14 -15.07
C PRO A 107 -11.36 10.50 -15.64
N LEU A 108 -11.01 11.42 -14.74
CA LEU A 108 -10.44 12.74 -15.04
C LEU A 108 -8.93 12.77 -14.81
N SER A 109 -8.46 12.06 -13.78
CA SER A 109 -7.06 11.94 -13.43
C SER A 109 -6.81 10.59 -12.77
N THR A 110 -5.63 10.04 -13.01
CA THR A 110 -5.21 8.73 -12.49
C THR A 110 -3.80 8.85 -11.94
N LEU A 111 -3.56 8.24 -10.79
CA LEU A 111 -2.24 8.04 -10.20
C LEU A 111 -2.04 6.55 -9.95
N ARG A 112 -0.96 5.98 -10.49
CA ARG A 112 -0.61 4.58 -10.26
C ARG A 112 -0.02 4.41 -8.86
N LEU A 113 -0.76 3.75 -7.98
CA LEU A 113 -0.37 3.65 -6.57
C LEU A 113 0.87 2.77 -6.38
N ASN A 114 1.06 1.76 -7.24
CA ASN A 114 2.24 0.89 -7.23
C ASN A 114 3.56 1.66 -7.43
N ASP A 115 3.54 2.88 -7.97
CA ASP A 115 4.77 3.65 -8.13
C ASP A 115 5.25 4.25 -6.78
N ALA A 116 4.42 4.19 -5.73
CA ALA A 116 4.72 4.70 -4.39
C ALA A 116 5.06 3.60 -3.36
N PHE A 117 4.87 2.32 -3.69
CA PHE A 117 5.04 1.17 -2.81
C PHE A 117 5.69 0.00 -3.55
N ASP A 118 6.55 -0.76 -2.88
CA ASP A 118 7.18 -1.95 -3.47
C ASP A 118 6.16 -3.07 -3.74
N GLU A 119 5.23 -3.26 -2.80
CA GLU A 119 4.13 -4.22 -2.90
C GLU A 119 2.85 -3.62 -2.31
N LEU A 120 1.71 -3.98 -2.91
CA LEU A 120 0.39 -3.56 -2.45
C LEU A 120 -0.48 -4.77 -2.19
N LEU A 121 -1.02 -4.85 -0.98
CA LEU A 121 -1.94 -5.86 -0.54
C LEU A 121 -3.04 -5.21 0.31
N PHE A 122 -4.27 -5.43 -0.09
CA PHE A 122 -5.45 -5.01 0.67
C PHE A 122 -6.24 -6.24 1.09
N GLN A 123 -6.73 -6.27 2.32
CA GLN A 123 -7.52 -7.38 2.87
C GLN A 123 -8.99 -7.02 3.06
N LYS A 124 -9.36 -5.77 2.81
CA LYS A 124 -10.73 -5.28 2.93
C LYS A 124 -10.87 -3.98 2.17
N SER A 125 -12.11 -3.64 1.83
CA SER A 125 -12.43 -2.27 1.47
C SER A 125 -12.31 -1.34 2.67
N PHE A 126 -12.11 -0.05 2.41
CA PHE A 126 -11.94 0.97 3.43
C PHE A 126 -12.48 2.33 2.97
N SER A 127 -12.57 3.28 3.91
CA SER A 127 -12.95 4.66 3.64
C SER A 127 -11.73 5.56 3.72
N PHE A 128 -11.65 6.55 2.84
CA PHE A 128 -10.62 7.58 2.92
C PHE A 128 -10.83 8.48 4.14
N ALA A 129 -9.71 8.96 4.67
CA ALA A 129 -9.63 9.95 5.72
C ALA A 129 -8.83 11.13 5.20
N PHE A 130 -9.33 12.34 5.45
CA PHE A 130 -8.89 13.55 4.79
C PHE A 130 -8.52 14.64 5.79
N ALA A 131 -7.42 15.35 5.55
CA ALA A 131 -7.00 16.55 6.25
C ALA A 131 -6.05 17.36 5.37
N ASP A 132 -5.87 18.65 5.64
CA ASP A 132 -4.83 19.48 4.99
C ASP A 132 -3.61 19.51 5.94
N TYR A 133 -2.67 18.58 5.76
CA TYR A 133 -1.55 18.38 6.69
C TYR A 133 -0.42 19.39 6.50
N ASN A 134 -0.34 20.03 5.34
CA ASN A 134 0.71 21.00 5.00
C ASN A 134 0.21 22.46 4.98
N HIS A 135 -1.07 22.67 5.28
CA HIS A 135 -1.76 23.96 5.30
C HIS A 135 -1.70 24.73 3.98
N ASP A 136 -1.74 24.01 2.85
CA ASP A 136 -1.71 24.63 1.52
C ASP A 136 -3.10 24.84 0.91
N GLY A 137 -4.15 24.45 1.64
CA GLY A 137 -5.55 24.54 1.24
C GLY A 137 -6.03 23.42 0.32
N ASN A 138 -5.15 22.48 -0.06
CA ASN A 138 -5.53 21.26 -0.76
C ASN A 138 -5.76 20.12 0.24
N ILE A 139 -6.61 19.18 -0.14
CA ILE A 139 -6.90 18.05 0.74
C ILE A 139 -5.85 16.96 0.59
N ASP A 140 -5.36 16.47 1.72
CA ASP A 140 -4.43 15.36 1.80
C ASP A 140 -5.10 14.10 2.36
N PHE A 141 -4.51 12.95 2.05
CA PHE A 141 -4.92 11.66 2.57
C PHE A 141 -3.73 10.69 2.63
N ALA A 142 -3.81 9.74 3.56
CA ALA A 142 -2.78 8.73 3.76
C ALA A 142 -3.24 7.39 3.17
N ILE A 143 -2.33 6.70 2.48
CA ILE A 143 -2.49 5.28 2.17
C ILE A 143 -1.46 4.49 2.95
N GLY A 144 -1.95 3.55 3.75
CA GLY A 144 -1.16 2.66 4.59
C GLY A 144 -0.98 1.30 3.95
N GLN A 145 0.13 0.63 4.26
CA GLN A 145 0.35 -0.80 4.02
C GLN A 145 0.85 -1.46 5.30
N TYR A 146 0.46 -2.72 5.50
CA TYR A 146 1.00 -3.51 6.59
C TYR A 146 2.50 -3.67 6.38
N ALA A 147 3.29 -3.36 7.41
CA ALA A 147 4.74 -3.50 7.37
C ALA A 147 5.22 -4.63 8.28
N SER A 148 4.73 -4.67 9.52
CA SER A 148 5.02 -5.76 10.46
C SER A 148 3.96 -5.83 11.56
N SER A 149 3.98 -6.89 12.37
CA SER A 149 3.05 -7.25 13.45
C SER A 149 2.06 -6.15 13.93
N ASN A 150 2.60 -5.02 14.37
CA ASN A 150 1.89 -3.90 14.97
C ASN A 150 2.17 -2.56 14.28
N LEU A 151 2.67 -2.58 13.04
CA LEU A 151 3.16 -1.43 12.31
C LEU A 151 2.61 -1.39 10.89
N TYR A 152 2.08 -0.24 10.53
CA TYR A 152 1.74 0.15 9.17
C TYR A 152 2.66 1.29 8.74
N THR A 153 3.05 1.27 7.48
CA THR A 153 3.79 2.36 6.83
C THR A 153 2.86 3.11 5.89
N TYR A 154 3.01 4.42 5.84
CA TYR A 154 2.09 5.30 5.12
C TYR A 154 2.84 6.19 4.12
N LYS A 155 2.19 6.44 2.98
CA LYS A 155 2.53 7.53 2.07
C LYS A 155 1.39 8.54 2.06
N LEU A 156 1.73 9.81 1.97
CA LEU A 156 0.77 10.91 1.88
C LEU A 156 0.57 11.33 0.43
N PHE A 157 -0.66 11.69 0.11
CA PHE A 157 -1.09 12.18 -1.20
C PHE A 157 -1.93 13.42 -1.01
N THR A 158 -1.93 14.29 -2.01
CA THR A 158 -2.73 15.52 -2.06
C THR A 158 -3.54 15.59 -3.35
N ILE A 159 -4.70 16.24 -3.32
CA ILE A 159 -5.49 16.56 -4.51
C ILE A 159 -5.34 18.06 -4.81
N ARG A 160 -4.63 18.40 -5.88
CA ARG A 160 -4.41 19.80 -6.32
C ARG A 160 -4.77 19.96 -7.78
N ASP A 161 -5.57 20.98 -8.10
CA ASP A 161 -5.98 21.31 -9.48
C ASP A 161 -6.52 20.10 -10.28
N GLY A 162 -7.22 19.20 -9.60
CA GLY A 162 -7.85 18.01 -10.21
C GLY A 162 -6.85 16.92 -10.56
N LYS A 163 -5.67 16.93 -9.94
CA LYS A 163 -4.65 15.89 -10.02
C LYS A 163 -4.31 15.40 -8.63
N MET A 164 -3.83 14.16 -8.57
CA MET A 164 -3.27 13.58 -7.35
C MET A 164 -1.74 13.59 -7.44
N GLU A 165 -1.10 13.94 -6.34
CA GLU A 165 0.36 13.95 -6.22
C GLU A 165 0.76 13.35 -4.88
N ARG A 166 1.91 12.68 -4.84
CA ARG A 166 2.49 12.21 -3.57
C ARG A 166 3.16 13.37 -2.85
N LEU A 167 2.82 13.59 -1.59
CA LEU A 167 3.54 14.54 -0.75
C LEU A 167 4.89 13.95 -0.34
N PRO A 168 5.99 14.68 -0.57
CA PRO A 168 7.32 14.21 -0.22
C PRO A 168 7.53 14.19 1.30
N ILE A 169 8.26 13.18 1.72
CA ILE A 169 8.79 12.98 3.07
C ILE A 169 10.29 12.82 2.88
N GLU A 170 11.09 13.39 3.80
CA GLU A 170 12.56 13.25 3.74
C GLU A 170 12.97 11.77 3.64
N SER A 171 14.00 11.48 2.85
CA SER A 171 14.36 10.10 2.43
C SER A 171 14.60 9.13 3.57
N ASP A 172 15.06 9.64 4.72
CA ASP A 172 15.40 8.83 5.89
C ASP A 172 14.20 8.66 6.84
N ASN A 173 13.05 9.24 6.48
CA ASN A 173 11.84 9.23 7.27
C ASN A 173 10.74 8.41 6.57
N GLU A 174 10.07 7.59 7.37
CA GLU A 174 8.85 6.90 6.97
C GLU A 174 7.76 7.20 7.97
N ILE A 175 6.55 7.48 7.47
CA ILE A 175 5.38 7.64 8.34
C ILE A 175 4.95 6.25 8.79
N VAL A 176 5.19 5.97 10.06
CA VAL A 176 4.81 4.71 10.69
C VAL A 176 3.73 4.92 11.74
N SER A 177 2.81 3.97 11.87
CA SER A 177 1.80 3.99 12.93
C SER A 177 1.37 2.59 13.35
N SER A 178 0.92 2.44 14.58
CA SER A 178 0.22 1.24 15.06
C SER A 178 -1.27 1.22 14.72
N GLU A 179 -1.78 2.25 14.06
CA GLU A 179 -3.13 2.25 13.48
C GLU A 179 -3.25 1.17 12.41
N ARG A 180 -4.27 0.30 12.53
CA ARG A 180 -4.45 -0.87 11.64
C ARG A 180 -5.46 -0.57 10.54
N SER A 181 -5.19 0.47 9.74
CA SER A 181 -6.05 0.91 8.65
C SER A 181 -5.25 1.34 7.42
N TYR A 182 -5.80 1.07 6.24
CA TYR A 182 -5.24 1.52 4.96
C TYR A 182 -5.40 3.02 4.72
N SER A 183 -6.23 3.70 5.51
CA SER A 183 -6.33 5.16 5.53
C SER A 183 -6.59 5.63 6.95
N VAL A 184 -5.87 6.66 7.38
CA VAL A 184 -5.86 7.15 8.76
C VAL A 184 -5.96 8.67 8.77
N LEU A 185 -6.76 9.21 9.68
CA LEU A 185 -6.75 10.63 10.04
C LEU A 185 -5.71 10.84 11.13
N PHE A 186 -4.53 11.30 10.78
CA PHE A 186 -3.50 11.63 11.76
C PHE A 186 -3.89 12.89 12.54
N ALA A 187 -3.57 12.89 13.83
CA ALA A 187 -3.86 14.04 14.67
C ALA A 187 -2.93 15.20 14.29
N GLN A 188 -3.51 16.34 13.91
CA GLN A 188 -2.76 17.58 13.70
C GLN A 188 -2.23 18.11 15.03
N VAL A 189 -0.98 18.57 15.04
CA VAL A 189 -0.32 19.19 16.19
C VAL A 189 -0.25 20.71 16.02
N SER A 190 -0.10 21.18 14.78
CA SER A 190 -0.18 22.57 14.34
C SER A 190 -0.76 22.59 12.91
N PRO A 191 -1.01 23.76 12.31
CA PRO A 191 -1.51 23.82 10.93
C PRO A 191 -0.63 23.04 9.94
N ASP A 192 0.68 23.06 10.13
CA ASP A 192 1.71 22.49 9.28
C ASP A 192 2.35 21.20 9.84
N SER A 193 1.72 20.56 10.84
CA SER A 193 2.27 19.33 11.42
C SER A 193 1.21 18.34 11.91
N PHE A 194 1.57 17.07 11.85
CA PHE A 194 0.76 15.98 12.39
C PHE A 194 1.62 15.01 13.18
N LYS A 195 0.96 14.15 13.94
CA LYS A 195 1.61 13.10 14.72
C LYS A 195 1.10 11.71 14.40
N THR A 196 1.99 10.75 14.56
CA THR A 196 1.67 9.32 14.57
C THR A 196 2.16 8.69 15.86
N VAL A 197 1.55 7.57 16.23
CA VAL A 197 1.99 6.76 17.37
C VAL A 197 2.25 5.34 16.86
N TYR A 198 3.35 4.74 17.31
CA TYR A 198 3.65 3.33 17.06
C TYR A 198 4.28 2.68 18.30
N TYR A 199 4.13 1.36 18.44
CA TYR A 199 4.81 0.61 19.49
C TYR A 199 6.16 0.07 19.00
N ASP A 200 7.22 0.42 19.72
CA ASP A 200 8.57 -0.08 19.51
C ASP A 200 8.82 -1.33 20.36
N ASN A 201 8.89 -2.49 19.70
CA ASN A 201 9.11 -3.77 20.36
C ASN A 201 10.49 -3.89 21.02
N SER A 202 11.50 -3.15 20.58
CA SER A 202 12.85 -3.18 21.15
C SER A 202 12.92 -2.42 22.47
N LEU A 203 12.12 -1.35 22.60
CA LEU A 203 12.02 -0.53 23.81
C LEU A 203 10.88 -0.98 24.74
N GLY A 204 9.91 -1.72 24.22
CA GLY A 204 8.72 -2.15 24.94
C GLY A 204 7.77 -1.00 25.27
N LYS A 205 7.72 0.02 24.39
CA LYS A 205 7.06 1.31 24.65
C LYS A 205 6.40 1.89 23.40
N TYR A 206 5.40 2.74 23.59
CA TYR A 206 4.85 3.56 22.50
C TYR A 206 5.70 4.80 22.29
N LEU A 207 5.96 5.11 21.02
CA LEU A 207 6.65 6.30 20.56
C LEU A 207 5.69 7.14 19.72
N GLU A 208 5.64 8.43 20.00
CA GLU A 208 4.97 9.45 19.22
C GLU A 208 5.99 10.13 18.31
N ARG A 209 5.68 10.19 17.01
CA ARG A 209 6.46 10.92 16.00
C ARG A 209 5.67 12.14 15.54
N VAL A 210 6.32 13.30 15.46
CA VAL A 210 5.75 14.53 14.90
C VAL A 210 6.46 14.88 13.60
N TYR A 211 5.68 15.00 12.53
CA TYR A 211 6.16 15.41 11.21
C TYR A 211 5.69 16.83 10.93
N GLN A 212 6.60 17.67 10.46
CA GLN A 212 6.29 19.06 10.11
C GLN A 212 6.63 19.33 8.65
N TRP A 213 5.74 20.02 7.95
CA TRP A 213 5.96 20.51 6.61
C TRP A 213 6.96 21.67 6.62
N LYS A 214 8.09 21.52 5.93
CA LYS A 214 9.11 22.56 5.79
C LYS A 214 9.58 22.67 4.36
N ASN A 215 9.57 23.89 3.84
CA ASN A 215 9.88 24.25 2.45
C ASN A 215 8.93 23.55 1.47
N THR A 216 9.13 22.26 1.23
CA THR A 216 8.39 21.45 0.28
C THR A 216 8.34 19.97 0.68
N THR A 217 8.63 19.61 1.94
CA THR A 217 8.69 18.21 2.40
C THR A 217 8.29 18.07 3.86
N PHE A 218 7.75 16.92 4.24
CA PHE A 218 7.60 16.57 5.64
C PHE A 218 8.92 16.04 6.21
N SER A 219 9.30 16.55 7.37
CA SER A 219 10.46 16.13 8.15
C SER A 219 10.02 15.63 9.52
N LEU A 220 10.60 14.54 10.02
CA LEU A 220 10.43 14.14 11.42
C LEU A 220 11.16 15.15 12.33
N ILE A 221 10.41 15.88 13.16
CA ILE A 221 10.99 16.92 14.04
C ILE A 221 11.06 16.50 15.51
N ARG A 222 10.32 15.46 15.90
CA ARG A 222 10.30 14.94 17.26
C ARG A 222 9.91 13.47 17.26
N GLU A 223 10.60 12.69 18.06
CA GLU A 223 10.19 11.36 18.49
C GLU A 223 10.32 11.29 20.02
N ALA A 224 9.30 10.81 20.72
CA ALA A 224 9.33 10.69 22.18
C ALA A 224 8.39 9.57 22.66
N GLU A 225 8.67 9.04 23.85
CA GLU A 225 7.76 8.13 24.54
C GLU A 225 6.40 8.79 24.80
N THR A 226 5.33 8.01 24.67
CA THR A 226 3.96 8.43 24.97
C THR A 226 3.20 7.30 25.66
N ASP A 227 2.29 7.66 26.57
CA ASP A 227 1.33 6.73 27.17
C ASP A 227 -0.02 6.72 26.42
N SER A 228 -0.16 7.53 25.37
CA SER A 228 -1.43 7.73 24.66
C SER A 228 -1.54 6.81 23.44
N LEU A 229 -2.66 6.08 23.38
CA LEU A 229 -3.23 5.47 22.18
C LEU A 229 -4.42 6.31 21.72
#